data_AF-A0A4Q5QIW9-F1
#
_entry.id   AF-A0A4Q5QIW9-F1
#
_cell.length_a   1.000
_cell.length_b   1.000
_cell.length_c   1.000
_cell.angle_alpha   90.00
_cell.angle_beta   90.00
_cell.angle_gamma   90.00
#
_symmetry.space_group_name_H-M   'P 1'
#
loop_
_entity.id
_entity.type
_entity.pdbx_description
1 polymer ?
#
loop_
_entity_poly.entity_id
_entity_poly.type
_entity_poly.pdbx_seq_one_letter_code
_entity_poly.pdbx_strand_id
1 'polypeptide(L)'
;STSRDLALNLNYRLALDTLGRELTADADMVQTANAGHQDFLPLNSPPAGAAGALIGQQRSQTGSAVTIRALKADYVHPLPGHWRAEAGAKASWVNTESRIGFEKLSNLSEWRVDSTRSNNFRYNERIAAGYFTVSTTLKKLELKVGLRGEHTHSVGESPTTGQRVERDYFQLFPTLFASYQLTARDQVSFSAGRRISRPTYSSLNPFINYTDAYTAMQGNPYLAPSLARSFELNYLHAGFQVLNVSYLLENNVVNEVVYQNDQTKVTTTRPMNLDQVLTLTLTSGGHTDLAKWWGMDNQVGAAYGEVQTLVDGQAVQLRRVGALATSNHTFTLPRHYQLQVGGEYYG
;
A
#
# COMPACT_ATOMS: atom_id res chain seq x y z
N SER A 1 5.19 26.55 -0.08
CA SER A 1 5.61 25.38 0.71
C SER A 1 7.08 25.14 0.48
N THR A 2 7.77 24.50 1.43
CA THR A 2 9.18 24.09 1.29
C THR A 2 9.30 22.60 1.55
N SER A 3 10.03 21.88 0.70
CA SER A 3 10.36 20.47 0.89
C SER A 3 11.87 20.28 1.01
N ARG A 4 12.30 19.31 1.82
CA ARG A 4 13.70 18.87 1.91
C ARG A 4 13.72 17.35 1.98
N ASP A 5 14.41 16.76 1.01
CA ASP A 5 14.57 15.32 0.89
C ASP A 5 16.06 14.95 0.92
N LEU A 6 16.39 13.90 1.67
CA LEU A 6 17.72 13.30 1.74
C LEU A 6 17.56 11.78 1.69
N ALA A 7 18.28 11.15 0.76
CA ALA A 7 18.37 9.69 0.69
C ALA A 7 19.84 9.27 0.66
N LEU A 8 20.20 8.30 1.50
CA LEU A 8 21.51 7.67 1.57
C LEU A 8 21.31 6.16 1.46
N ASN A 9 22.05 5.53 0.56
CA ASN A 9 22.10 4.08 0.41
C ASN A 9 23.57 3.65 0.39
N LEU A 10 23.89 2.63 1.18
CA LEU A 10 25.18 1.95 1.18
C LEU A 10 24.91 0.46 0.96
N ASN A 11 25.49 -0.09 -0.09
CA ASN A 11 25.44 -1.51 -0.40
C ASN A 11 26.86 -2.08 -0.42
N TYR A 12 27.01 -3.27 0.15
CA TYR A 12 28.22 -4.06 0.06
C TYR A 12 27.89 -5.49 -0.34
N ARG A 13 28.65 -6.03 -1.28
CA ARG A 13 28.55 -7.41 -1.75
C ARG A 13 29.92 -8.08 -1.62
N LEU A 14 29.95 -9.20 -0.93
CA LEU A 14 31.13 -10.04 -0.75
C LEU A 14 30.86 -11.43 -1.34
N ALA A 15 31.54 -11.74 -2.45
CA ALA A 15 31.64 -13.11 -2.93
C ALA A 15 32.66 -13.86 -2.04
N LEU A 16 32.21 -14.89 -1.33
CA LEU A 16 33.02 -15.61 -0.36
C LEU A 16 33.85 -16.72 -1.00
N ASP A 17 33.37 -17.30 -2.10
CA ASP A 17 34.07 -18.32 -2.87
C ASP A 17 33.60 -18.36 -4.33
N THR A 18 34.29 -19.15 -5.14
CA THR A 18 33.92 -19.42 -6.55
C THR A 18 32.74 -20.37 -6.69
N LEU A 19 32.25 -20.97 -5.60
CA LEU A 19 31.09 -21.86 -5.58
C LEU A 19 29.77 -21.08 -5.53
N GLY A 20 29.82 -19.76 -5.41
CA GLY A 20 28.66 -18.86 -5.44
C GLY A 20 28.12 -18.48 -4.08
N ARG A 21 28.90 -18.68 -2.99
CA ARG A 21 28.53 -18.14 -1.68
C ARG A 21 28.69 -16.63 -1.69
N GLU A 22 27.65 -15.95 -1.21
CA GLU A 22 27.59 -14.49 -1.23
C GLU A 22 27.04 -13.97 0.10
N LEU A 23 27.65 -12.91 0.60
CA LEU A 23 27.11 -12.10 1.69
C LEU A 23 26.84 -10.69 1.15
N THR A 24 25.63 -10.19 1.36
CA THR A 24 25.27 -8.80 1.06
C THR A 24 24.88 -8.08 2.33
N ALA A 25 25.24 -6.81 2.41
CA ALA A 25 24.83 -5.92 3.48
C ALA A 25 24.33 -4.59 2.87
N ASP A 26 23.20 -4.11 3.38
CA ASP A 26 22.58 -2.86 2.96
C ASP A 26 22.30 -1.97 4.16
N ALA A 27 22.53 -0.67 4.01
CA ALA A 27 22.11 0.36 4.93
C ALA A 27 21.40 1.49 4.17
N ASP A 28 20.16 1.76 4.55
CA ASP A 28 19.31 2.78 3.93
C ASP A 28 18.92 3.83 4.96
N MET A 29 18.94 5.10 4.55
CA MET A 29 18.34 6.20 5.27
C MET A 29 17.60 7.13 4.30
N VAL A 30 16.32 7.37 4.57
CA VAL A 30 15.51 8.35 3.84
C VAL A 30 14.94 9.33 4.85
N GLN A 31 15.08 10.63 4.57
CA GLN A 31 14.48 11.69 5.36
C GLN A 31 13.75 12.65 4.43
N THR A 32 12.47 12.86 4.69
CA THR A 32 11.62 13.83 4.00
C THR A 32 11.03 14.78 5.01
N ALA A 33 11.12 16.08 4.74
CA ALA A 33 10.49 17.11 5.54
C ALA A 33 9.76 18.11 4.65
N ASN A 34 8.51 18.39 4.98
CA ASN A 34 7.66 19.32 4.26
C ASN A 34 7.08 20.34 5.24
N ALA A 35 7.06 21.60 4.84
CA ALA A 35 6.38 22.66 5.56
C ALA A 35 5.47 23.46 4.62
N GLY A 36 4.27 23.75 5.10
CA GLY A 36 3.27 24.53 4.40
C GLY A 36 2.84 25.72 5.24
N HIS A 37 2.54 26.81 4.57
CA HIS A 37 1.86 27.96 5.16
C HIS A 37 0.71 28.33 4.23
N GLN A 38 -0.45 28.57 4.82
CA GLN A 38 -1.66 28.93 4.08
C GLN A 38 -2.42 30.00 4.86
N ASP A 39 -2.76 31.09 4.17
CA ASP A 39 -3.65 32.12 4.68
C ASP A 39 -5.06 31.94 4.10
N PHE A 40 -6.05 32.01 4.97
CA PHE A 40 -7.46 31.97 4.66
C PHE A 40 -8.04 33.36 4.88
N LEU A 41 -8.40 34.02 3.78
CA LEU A 41 -9.05 35.32 3.78
C LEU A 41 -10.53 35.12 3.37
N PRO A 42 -11.46 34.91 4.33
CA PRO A 42 -12.86 34.81 3.99
C PRO A 42 -13.36 36.16 3.45
N LEU A 43 -13.61 36.25 2.15
CA LEU A 43 -14.36 37.37 1.57
C LEU A 43 -15.85 37.09 1.78
N ASN A 44 -16.39 37.59 2.88
CA ASN A 44 -17.84 37.75 2.99
C ASN A 44 -18.18 39.08 2.31
N SER A 45 -18.87 39.03 1.17
CA SER A 45 -19.55 40.22 0.63
C SER A 45 -20.77 40.49 1.52
N PRO A 46 -20.76 41.53 2.39
CA PRO A 46 -21.95 41.87 3.13
C PRO A 46 -23.08 42.29 2.16
N PRO A 47 -24.36 42.16 2.55
CA PRO A 47 -25.46 42.80 1.84
C PRO A 47 -25.17 44.30 1.69
N ALA A 48 -25.59 44.90 0.57
CA ALA A 48 -25.32 46.30 0.27
C ALA A 48 -25.71 47.22 1.44
N GLY A 49 -24.73 47.96 2.00
CA GLY A 49 -24.93 48.93 3.07
C GLY A 49 -24.36 48.56 4.45
N ALA A 50 -23.86 47.34 4.67
CA ALA A 50 -23.12 47.01 5.89
C ALA A 50 -21.59 47.12 5.67
N ALA A 51 -20.87 47.72 6.62
CA ALA A 51 -19.42 47.80 6.58
C ALA A 51 -18.83 46.38 6.52
N GLY A 52 -18.11 46.09 5.44
CA GLY A 52 -17.43 44.80 5.24
C GLY A 52 -16.31 44.64 6.26
N ALA A 53 -16.60 44.01 7.38
CA ALA A 53 -15.59 43.68 8.36
C ALA A 53 -14.89 42.38 7.89
N LEU A 54 -13.57 42.47 7.68
CA LEU A 54 -12.66 41.33 7.46
C LEU A 54 -12.55 40.51 8.76
N ILE A 55 -13.66 39.99 9.28
CA ILE A 55 -13.69 39.20 10.52
C ILE A 55 -13.45 37.75 10.15
N GLY A 56 -12.41 37.15 10.74
CA GLY A 56 -12.16 35.72 10.64
C GLY A 56 -11.04 35.30 9.68
N GLN A 57 -10.05 36.16 9.42
CA GLN A 57 -8.81 35.69 8.80
C GLN A 57 -8.22 34.55 9.62
N GLN A 58 -7.81 33.49 8.95
CA GLN A 58 -7.19 32.33 9.58
C GLN A 58 -5.89 32.06 8.86
N ARG A 59 -4.92 31.50 9.55
CA ARG A 59 -3.72 30.98 8.90
C ARG A 59 -3.41 29.61 9.46
N SER A 60 -2.81 28.80 8.61
CA SER A 60 -2.34 27.47 8.95
C SER A 60 -0.85 27.35 8.69
N GLN A 61 -0.18 26.64 9.58
CA GLN A 61 1.18 26.18 9.42
C GLN A 61 1.19 24.66 9.55
N THR A 62 1.61 23.98 8.50
CA THR A 62 1.72 22.52 8.48
C THR A 62 3.19 22.13 8.43
N GLY A 63 3.53 21.05 9.11
CA GLY A 63 4.85 20.45 9.10
C GLY A 63 4.72 18.93 9.11
N SER A 64 5.47 18.24 8.26
CA SER A 64 5.57 16.79 8.29
C SER A 64 7.02 16.40 8.10
N ALA A 65 7.54 15.54 8.97
CA ALA A 65 8.89 15.01 8.87
C ALA A 65 8.83 13.49 9.02
N VAL A 66 9.39 12.76 8.07
CA VAL A 66 9.48 11.30 8.07
C VAL A 66 10.95 10.93 7.94
N THR A 67 11.43 10.08 8.85
CA THR A 67 12.76 9.48 8.79
C THR A 67 12.61 7.97 8.80
N ILE A 68 13.15 7.31 7.78
CA ILE A 68 13.19 5.86 7.63
C ILE A 68 14.65 5.43 7.65
N ARG A 69 14.96 4.42 8.44
CA ARG A 69 16.28 3.78 8.48
C ARG A 69 16.11 2.29 8.36
N ALA A 70 16.95 1.63 7.59
CA ALA A 70 16.97 0.18 7.50
C ALA A 70 18.39 -0.36 7.43
N LEU A 71 18.59 -1.53 8.05
CA LEU A 71 19.77 -2.35 7.92
C LEU A 71 19.34 -3.74 7.48
N LYS A 72 20.05 -4.33 6.53
CA LYS A 72 19.76 -5.66 5.99
C LYS A 72 21.06 -6.42 5.77
N ALA A 73 21.03 -7.72 6.05
CA ALA A 73 22.09 -8.64 5.68
C ALA A 73 21.48 -9.91 5.10
N ASP A 74 22.01 -10.37 3.96
CA ASP A 74 21.61 -11.62 3.31
C ASP A 74 22.81 -12.51 3.07
N TYR A 75 22.60 -13.81 3.23
CA TYR A 75 23.58 -14.84 2.96
C TYR A 75 23.00 -15.86 2.00
N VAL A 76 23.74 -16.11 0.92
CA VAL A 76 23.42 -17.12 -0.09
C VAL A 76 24.38 -18.29 0.06
N HIS A 77 23.82 -19.49 0.17
CA HIS A 77 24.57 -20.74 0.24
C HIS A 77 24.10 -21.72 -0.85
N PRO A 78 24.88 -21.90 -1.93
CA PRO A 78 24.67 -22.98 -2.88
C PRO A 78 24.90 -24.34 -2.19
N LEU A 79 23.94 -25.24 -2.33
CA LEU A 79 23.96 -26.59 -1.77
C LEU A 79 24.11 -27.62 -2.91
N PRO A 80 24.60 -28.84 -2.63
CA PRO A 80 24.69 -29.90 -3.63
C PRO A 80 23.33 -30.20 -4.29
N GLY A 81 23.33 -30.62 -5.56
CA GLY A 81 22.13 -31.06 -6.26
C GLY A 81 21.19 -29.93 -6.68
N HIS A 82 21.72 -28.78 -7.11
CA HIS A 82 20.98 -27.59 -7.57
C HIS A 82 20.12 -26.91 -6.48
N TRP A 83 20.33 -27.26 -5.22
CA TRP A 83 19.69 -26.59 -4.10
C TRP A 83 20.40 -25.28 -3.78
N ARG A 84 19.65 -24.28 -3.33
CA ARG A 84 20.15 -22.99 -2.87
C ARG A 84 19.41 -22.62 -1.61
N ALA A 85 20.15 -22.29 -0.56
CA ALA A 85 19.61 -21.74 0.67
C ALA A 85 19.95 -20.24 0.75
N GLU A 86 18.98 -19.46 1.19
CA GLU A 86 19.10 -18.02 1.41
C GLU A 86 18.60 -17.72 2.83
N ALA A 87 19.40 -17.04 3.62
CA ALA A 87 19.04 -16.60 4.96
C ALA A 87 19.34 -15.11 5.09
N GLY A 88 18.54 -14.39 5.86
CA GLY A 88 18.83 -12.98 6.10
C GLY A 88 18.09 -12.41 7.29
N ALA A 89 18.53 -11.21 7.66
CA ALA A 89 17.95 -10.42 8.72
C ALA A 89 17.78 -8.97 8.26
N LYS A 90 16.70 -8.34 8.70
CA LYS A 90 16.41 -6.93 8.43
C LYS A 90 15.91 -6.25 9.70
N ALA A 91 16.43 -5.07 9.97
CA ALA A 91 15.90 -4.17 10.99
C ALA A 91 15.53 -2.85 10.34
N SER A 92 14.38 -2.27 10.70
CA SER A 92 13.99 -0.95 10.24
C SER A 92 13.34 -0.12 11.34
N TRP A 93 13.57 1.18 11.27
CA TRP A 93 13.04 2.18 12.18
C TRP A 93 12.39 3.28 11.37
N VAL A 94 11.18 3.65 11.75
CA VAL A 94 10.48 4.80 11.16
C VAL A 94 10.06 5.76 12.26
N ASN A 95 10.36 7.03 12.05
CA ASN A 95 9.96 8.13 12.90
C ASN A 95 9.23 9.15 12.04
N THR A 96 7.98 9.42 12.40
CA THR A 96 7.13 10.39 11.72
C THR A 96 6.65 11.43 12.74
N GLU A 97 6.80 12.70 12.40
CA GLU A 97 6.18 13.81 13.10
C GLU A 97 5.30 14.59 12.13
N SER A 98 4.07 14.86 12.54
CA SER A 98 3.13 15.71 11.81
C SER A 98 2.61 16.80 12.74
N ARG A 99 2.65 18.04 12.30
CA ARG A 99 2.20 19.21 13.03
C ARG A 99 1.29 20.01 12.14
N ILE A 100 0.18 20.48 12.71
CA ILE A 100 -0.68 21.48 12.11
C ILE A 100 -1.01 22.50 13.19
N GLY A 101 -0.70 23.76 12.92
CA GLY A 101 -1.08 24.90 13.75
C GLY A 101 -2.08 25.73 12.98
N PHE A 102 -3.23 26.00 13.58
CA PHE A 102 -4.17 27.01 13.08
C PHE A 102 -4.18 28.19 14.03
N GLU A 103 -4.20 29.38 13.45
CA GLU A 103 -4.37 30.63 14.18
C GLU A 103 -5.52 31.42 13.56
N LYS A 104 -6.29 32.09 14.41
CA LYS A 104 -7.35 33.00 14.01
C LYS A 104 -6.94 34.42 14.40
N LEU A 105 -7.19 35.37 13.51
CA LEU A 105 -6.99 36.78 13.81
C LEU A 105 -8.12 37.26 14.73
N SER A 106 -7.77 37.60 15.97
CA SER A 106 -8.62 38.20 16.99
C SER A 106 -8.41 39.71 17.04
N ASN A 107 -9.49 40.47 17.26
CA ASN A 107 -9.46 41.93 17.42
C ASN A 107 -8.64 42.69 16.36
N LEU A 108 -8.67 42.21 15.11
CA LEU A 108 -8.01 42.80 13.93
C LEU A 108 -6.48 42.99 14.06
N SER A 109 -5.84 42.44 15.09
CA SER A 109 -4.43 42.72 15.39
C SER A 109 -3.65 41.57 16.05
N GLU A 110 -4.33 40.58 16.65
CA GLU A 110 -3.67 39.51 17.40
C GLU A 110 -3.98 38.13 16.82
N TRP A 111 -2.97 37.37 16.42
CA TRP A 111 -3.14 35.97 16.03
C TRP A 111 -3.19 35.08 17.27
N ARG A 112 -4.28 34.32 17.45
CA ARG A 112 -4.44 33.36 18.54
C ARG A 112 -4.56 31.95 18.01
N VAL A 113 -3.83 31.02 18.62
CA VAL A 113 -3.88 29.59 18.29
C VAL A 113 -5.29 29.06 18.52
N ASP A 114 -5.82 28.40 17.49
CA ASP A 114 -7.05 27.63 17.58
C ASP A 114 -6.69 26.19 17.95
N SER A 115 -6.76 25.87 19.25
CA SER A 115 -6.45 24.55 19.77
C SER A 115 -7.41 23.47 19.29
N THR A 116 -8.61 23.83 18.83
CA THR A 116 -9.57 22.87 18.26
C THR A 116 -9.20 22.42 16.85
N ARG A 117 -8.30 23.17 16.19
CA ARG A 117 -7.83 22.93 14.82
C ARG A 117 -6.32 22.76 14.72
N SER A 118 -5.60 22.75 15.84
CA SER A 118 -4.16 22.50 15.86
C SER A 118 -3.91 21.09 16.40
N ASN A 119 -2.94 20.37 15.86
CA ASN A 119 -2.55 19.04 16.34
C ASN A 119 -1.07 18.75 16.13
N ASN A 120 -0.53 17.91 17.00
CA ASN A 120 0.77 17.28 16.83
C ASN A 120 0.58 15.77 16.93
N PHE A 121 1.08 15.04 15.95
CA PHE A 121 1.05 13.57 15.91
C PHE A 121 2.44 13.03 15.68
N ARG A 122 2.84 12.07 16.51
CA ARG A 122 4.12 11.38 16.43
C ARG A 122 3.87 9.90 16.27
N TYR A 123 4.60 9.27 15.35
CA TYR A 123 4.55 7.82 15.15
C TYR A 123 5.95 7.27 15.07
N ASN A 124 6.24 6.28 15.91
CA ASN A 124 7.51 5.56 15.93
C ASN A 124 7.24 4.08 15.70
N GLU A 125 7.97 3.46 14.77
CA GLU A 125 7.87 2.03 14.48
C GLU A 125 9.23 1.40 14.36
N ARG A 126 9.36 0.20 14.91
CA ARG A 126 10.54 -0.64 14.86
C ARG A 126 10.12 -2.01 14.40
N ILE A 127 10.82 -2.52 13.39
CA ILE A 127 10.56 -3.84 12.83
C ILE A 127 11.87 -4.60 12.81
N ALA A 128 11.88 -5.80 13.37
CA ALA A 128 12.96 -6.76 13.25
C ALA A 128 12.43 -8.01 12.54
N ALA A 129 13.11 -8.43 11.48
CA ALA A 129 12.73 -9.57 10.67
C ALA A 129 13.90 -10.51 10.45
N GLY A 130 13.61 -11.80 10.49
CA GLY A 130 14.51 -12.86 10.05
C GLY A 130 13.81 -13.71 9.00
N TYR A 131 14.54 -14.16 7.99
CA TYR A 131 13.97 -14.99 6.94
C TYR A 131 14.94 -16.06 6.47
N PHE A 132 14.35 -17.15 6.01
CA PHE A 132 15.03 -18.28 5.42
C PHE A 132 14.23 -18.74 4.19
N THR A 133 14.92 -19.10 3.13
CA THR A 133 14.34 -19.60 1.89
C THR A 133 15.22 -20.69 1.32
N VAL A 134 14.61 -21.74 0.80
CA VAL A 134 15.27 -22.80 0.06
C VAL A 134 14.64 -22.90 -1.31
N SER A 135 15.45 -22.96 -2.34
CA SER A 135 15.01 -23.19 -3.71
C SER A 135 15.81 -24.28 -4.41
N THR A 136 15.21 -24.91 -5.40
CA THR A 136 15.88 -25.88 -6.27
C THR A 136 15.19 -25.96 -7.62
N THR A 137 15.96 -26.34 -8.63
CA THR A 137 15.44 -26.72 -9.94
C THR A 137 15.87 -28.16 -10.23
N LEU A 138 14.90 -29.07 -10.18
CA LEU A 138 15.08 -30.51 -10.40
C LEU A 138 14.39 -30.91 -11.70
N LYS A 139 15.17 -31.04 -12.78
CA LYS A 139 14.69 -31.35 -14.13
C LYS A 139 13.62 -30.34 -14.59
N LYS A 140 12.35 -30.73 -14.50
CA LYS A 140 11.18 -29.95 -14.93
C LYS A 140 10.49 -29.23 -13.77
N LEU A 141 10.87 -29.50 -12.53
CA LEU A 141 10.28 -28.93 -11.33
C LEU A 141 11.17 -27.83 -10.76
N GLU A 142 10.66 -26.62 -10.67
CA GLU A 142 11.20 -25.55 -9.85
C GLU A 142 10.41 -25.47 -8.54
N LEU A 143 11.11 -25.42 -7.41
CA LEU A 143 10.51 -25.32 -6.09
C LEU A 143 11.20 -24.22 -5.29
N LYS A 144 10.41 -23.42 -4.58
CA LYS A 144 10.89 -22.42 -3.63
C LYS A 144 9.99 -22.39 -2.41
N VAL A 145 10.57 -22.55 -1.22
CA VAL A 145 9.88 -22.53 0.07
C VAL A 145 10.59 -21.54 0.97
N GLY A 146 9.84 -20.67 1.64
CA GLY A 146 10.42 -19.68 2.54
C GLY A 146 9.56 -19.42 3.77
N LEU A 147 10.21 -18.91 4.80
CA LEU A 147 9.56 -18.43 6.01
C LEU A 147 10.25 -17.15 6.47
N ARG A 148 9.43 -16.13 6.74
CA ARG A 148 9.86 -14.88 7.36
C ARG A 148 9.14 -14.67 8.68
N GLY A 149 9.87 -14.41 9.74
CA GLY A 149 9.33 -13.94 11.01
C GLY A 149 9.57 -12.45 11.17
N GLU A 150 8.60 -11.73 11.72
CA GLU A 150 8.68 -10.28 11.93
C GLU A 150 8.12 -9.92 13.30
N HIS A 151 8.93 -9.27 14.12
CA HIS A 151 8.49 -8.57 15.32
C HIS A 151 8.31 -7.09 15.00
N THR A 152 7.17 -6.52 15.38
CA THR A 152 6.87 -5.10 15.21
C THR A 152 6.51 -4.48 16.55
N HIS A 153 7.15 -3.37 16.87
CA HIS A 153 6.78 -2.49 17.97
C HIS A 153 6.49 -1.10 17.41
N SER A 154 5.31 -0.55 17.68
CA SER A 154 4.98 0.82 17.26
C SER A 154 4.19 1.61 18.29
N VAL A 155 4.42 2.92 18.30
CA VAL A 155 3.79 3.88 19.21
C VAL A 155 3.34 5.08 18.40
N GLY A 156 2.03 5.29 18.33
CA GLY A 156 1.41 6.52 17.85
C GLY A 156 0.94 7.38 19.03
N GLU A 157 1.29 8.65 19.04
CA GLU A 157 0.95 9.58 20.11
C GLU A 157 0.47 10.91 19.52
N SER A 158 -0.61 11.43 20.08
CA SER A 158 -1.15 12.75 19.79
C SER A 158 -1.12 13.56 21.08
N PRO A 159 -0.03 14.31 21.37
CA PRO A 159 0.06 15.10 22.60
C PRO A 159 -1.08 16.10 22.78
N THR A 160 -1.65 16.60 21.68
CA THR A 160 -2.76 17.55 21.72
C THR A 160 -4.06 16.93 22.22
N THR A 161 -4.31 15.64 21.93
CA THR A 161 -5.50 14.92 22.38
C THR A 161 -5.23 13.99 23.57
N GLY A 162 -3.98 13.87 24.02
CA GLY A 162 -3.54 12.92 25.05
C GLY A 162 -3.64 11.44 24.62
N GLN A 163 -3.91 11.16 23.34
CA GLN A 163 -4.08 9.80 22.85
C GLN A 163 -2.73 9.14 22.60
N ARG A 164 -2.54 7.92 23.11
CA ARG A 164 -1.37 7.08 22.86
C ARG A 164 -1.83 5.67 22.53
N VAL A 165 -1.45 5.17 21.35
CA VAL A 165 -1.75 3.82 20.88
C VAL A 165 -0.44 3.09 20.66
N GLU A 166 -0.25 1.98 21.38
CA GLU A 166 0.93 1.12 21.30
C GLU A 166 0.54 -0.23 20.72
N ARG A 167 1.42 -0.79 19.88
CA ARG A 167 1.27 -2.11 19.27
C ARG A 167 2.57 -2.87 19.41
N ASP A 168 2.47 -4.12 19.85
CA ASP A 168 3.57 -5.06 19.92
C ASP A 168 3.06 -6.42 19.44
N TYR A 169 3.63 -6.94 18.35
CA TYR A 169 3.21 -8.22 17.80
C TYR A 169 4.32 -8.92 17.02
N PHE A 170 4.23 -10.25 16.97
CA PHE A 170 5.04 -11.10 16.11
C PHE A 170 4.17 -11.81 15.06
N GLN A 171 4.63 -11.88 13.83
CA GLN A 171 3.93 -12.52 12.72
C GLN A 171 4.87 -13.38 11.87
N LEU A 172 4.33 -14.49 11.36
CA LEU A 172 5.00 -15.39 10.42
C LEU A 172 4.42 -15.24 9.01
N PHE A 173 5.30 -15.27 8.01
CA PHE A 173 4.99 -15.11 6.59
C PHE A 173 5.60 -16.27 5.80
N PRO A 174 4.93 -17.43 5.75
CA PRO A 174 5.34 -18.53 4.90
C PRO A 174 5.12 -18.17 3.43
N THR A 175 5.98 -18.71 2.57
CA THR A 175 5.87 -18.63 1.11
C THR A 175 6.17 -19.98 0.50
N LEU A 176 5.39 -20.34 -0.53
CA LEU A 176 5.57 -21.55 -1.32
C LEU A 176 5.38 -21.18 -2.78
N PHE A 177 6.28 -21.66 -3.63
CA PHE A 177 6.17 -21.58 -5.07
C PHE A 177 6.65 -22.90 -5.68
N ALA A 178 5.87 -23.44 -6.60
CA ALA A 178 6.23 -24.61 -7.37
C ALA A 178 5.86 -24.36 -8.83
N SER A 179 6.75 -24.67 -9.76
CA SER A 179 6.48 -24.60 -11.20
C SER A 179 6.94 -25.89 -11.86
N TYR A 180 6.08 -26.50 -12.66
CA TYR A 180 6.35 -27.75 -13.35
C TYR A 180 6.17 -27.60 -14.86
N GLN A 181 7.25 -27.87 -15.59
CA GLN A 181 7.27 -27.86 -17.04
C GLN A 181 6.75 -29.19 -17.59
N LEU A 182 5.45 -29.26 -17.89
CA LEU A 182 4.79 -30.46 -18.45
C LEU A 182 5.44 -30.87 -19.79
N THR A 183 5.52 -29.92 -20.72
CA THR A 183 6.14 -30.07 -22.05
C THR A 183 7.03 -28.86 -22.34
N ALA A 184 7.69 -28.77 -23.50
CA ALA A 184 8.45 -27.56 -23.87
C ALA A 184 7.59 -26.28 -23.98
N ARG A 185 6.26 -26.41 -24.06
CA ARG A 185 5.31 -25.30 -24.18
C ARG A 185 4.35 -25.19 -23.00
N ASP A 186 4.12 -26.28 -22.28
CA ASP A 186 3.13 -26.34 -21.20
C ASP A 186 3.80 -26.22 -19.83
N GLN A 187 3.36 -25.26 -19.03
CA GLN A 187 3.85 -25.02 -17.67
C GLN A 187 2.67 -24.84 -16.71
N VAL A 188 2.72 -25.53 -15.57
CA VAL A 188 1.78 -25.30 -14.46
C VAL A 188 2.56 -24.77 -13.29
N SER A 189 2.11 -23.67 -12.70
CA SER A 189 2.70 -23.13 -11.49
C SER A 189 1.65 -22.89 -10.41
N PHE A 190 2.10 -23.04 -9.17
CA PHE A 190 1.33 -22.80 -7.98
C PHE A 190 2.13 -21.89 -7.04
N SER A 191 1.48 -20.89 -6.48
CA SER A 191 2.06 -20.06 -5.44
C SER A 191 1.11 -19.91 -4.26
N ALA A 192 1.67 -19.85 -3.06
CA ALA A 192 0.93 -19.57 -1.85
C ALA A 192 1.77 -18.69 -0.93
N GLY A 193 1.13 -17.78 -0.22
CA GLY A 193 1.85 -16.92 0.70
C GLY A 193 0.96 -16.14 1.64
N ARG A 194 1.60 -15.61 2.68
CA ARG A 194 1.01 -14.64 3.59
C ARG A 194 1.77 -13.32 3.52
N ARG A 195 1.05 -12.20 3.47
CA ARG A 195 1.61 -10.84 3.43
C ARG A 195 0.95 -9.95 4.49
N ILE A 196 1.64 -8.89 4.86
CA ILE A 196 1.14 -7.84 5.76
C ILE A 196 1.16 -6.51 5.02
N SER A 197 0.08 -5.74 5.16
CA SER A 197 0.01 -4.35 4.71
C SER A 197 -0.24 -3.45 5.91
N ARG A 198 0.59 -2.44 6.10
CA ARG A 198 0.51 -1.53 7.24
C ARG A 198 -0.23 -0.25 6.85
N PRO A 199 -1.08 0.30 7.73
CA PRO A 199 -1.69 1.60 7.50
C PRO A 199 -0.62 2.66 7.28
N THR A 200 -0.88 3.61 6.40
CA THR A 200 0.02 4.75 6.19
C THR A 200 0.03 5.64 7.43
N TYR A 201 1.13 6.33 7.71
CA TYR A 201 1.21 7.20 8.90
C TYR A 201 0.15 8.32 8.89
N SER A 202 -0.23 8.80 7.70
CA SER A 202 -1.31 9.78 7.54
C SER A 202 -2.67 9.19 7.94
N SER A 203 -2.95 7.93 7.60
CA SER A 203 -4.19 7.25 8.01
C SER A 203 -4.31 7.04 9.52
N LEU A 204 -3.20 7.08 10.26
CA LEU A 204 -3.20 6.93 11.72
C LEU A 204 -3.39 8.25 12.47
N ASN A 205 -3.21 9.40 11.82
CA ASN A 205 -3.29 10.70 12.48
C ASN A 205 -4.77 11.02 12.82
N PRO A 206 -5.17 11.08 14.11
CA PRO A 206 -6.57 11.27 14.53
C PRO A 206 -7.12 12.68 14.25
N PHE A 207 -6.31 13.56 13.65
CA PHE A 207 -6.71 14.94 13.41
C PHE A 207 -7.83 15.04 12.36
N ILE A 208 -8.81 15.89 12.66
CA ILE A 208 -9.91 16.21 11.74
C ILE A 208 -9.47 17.38 10.84
N ASN A 209 -9.28 17.09 9.56
CA ASN A 209 -9.03 18.09 8.54
C ASN A 209 -10.34 18.41 7.80
N TYR A 210 -10.79 19.66 7.90
CA TYR A 210 -11.99 20.12 7.18
C TYR A 210 -11.61 20.54 5.77
N THR A 211 -12.14 19.84 4.76
CA THR A 211 -12.01 20.21 3.35
C THR A 211 -12.93 21.39 3.02
N ASP A 212 -14.13 21.39 3.60
CA ASP A 212 -15.10 22.48 3.56
C ASP A 212 -15.92 22.53 4.87
N ALA A 213 -16.93 23.40 4.94
CA ALA A 213 -17.74 23.59 6.15
C ALA A 213 -18.54 22.33 6.59
N TYR A 214 -18.78 21.39 5.69
CA TYR A 214 -19.59 20.19 5.92
C TYR A 214 -18.85 18.89 5.58
N THR A 215 -17.63 18.95 5.05
CA THR A 215 -16.83 17.78 4.69
C THR A 215 -15.52 17.78 5.46
N ALA A 216 -15.27 16.70 6.19
CA ALA A 216 -14.06 16.51 6.96
C ALA A 216 -13.43 15.13 6.68
N MET A 217 -12.12 15.04 6.86
CA MET A 217 -11.38 13.79 6.87
C MET A 217 -10.70 13.63 8.21
N GLN A 218 -10.75 12.42 8.76
CA GLN A 218 -10.10 12.10 10.01
C GLN A 218 -9.37 10.77 9.88
N GLY A 219 -8.11 10.69 10.32
CA GLY A 219 -7.44 9.40 10.43
C GLY A 219 -7.97 8.59 11.62
N ASN A 220 -7.46 7.38 11.75
CA ASN A 220 -7.83 6.46 12.81
C ASN A 220 -6.58 5.84 13.45
N PRO A 221 -6.17 6.27 14.65
CA PRO A 221 -4.97 5.77 15.30
C PRO A 221 -5.10 4.29 15.70
N TYR A 222 -6.32 3.74 15.68
CA TYR A 222 -6.61 2.35 16.04
C TYR A 222 -6.50 1.37 14.87
N LEU A 223 -6.17 1.82 13.65
CA LEU A 223 -6.02 0.89 12.51
C LEU A 223 -4.99 -0.21 12.78
N ALA A 224 -5.42 -1.46 12.63
CA ALA A 224 -4.57 -2.63 12.62
C ALA A 224 -3.96 -2.85 11.23
N PRO A 225 -2.81 -3.55 11.14
CA PRO A 225 -2.31 -4.03 9.87
C PRO A 225 -3.27 -5.03 9.22
N SER A 226 -3.38 -4.96 7.89
CA SER A 226 -4.08 -5.96 7.08
C SER A 226 -3.18 -7.18 6.88
N LEU A 227 -3.76 -8.37 6.97
CA LEU A 227 -3.09 -9.64 6.73
C LEU A 227 -3.75 -10.34 5.55
N ALA A 228 -2.97 -10.58 4.49
CA ALA A 228 -3.41 -11.23 3.28
C ALA A 228 -2.88 -12.66 3.19
N ARG A 229 -3.74 -13.60 2.79
CA ARG A 229 -3.38 -14.96 2.39
C ARG A 229 -3.77 -15.13 0.92
N SER A 230 -2.79 -15.49 0.09
CA SER A 230 -2.99 -15.65 -1.34
C SER A 230 -2.62 -17.05 -1.79
N PHE A 231 -3.44 -17.63 -2.66
CA PHE A 231 -3.17 -18.88 -3.38
C PHE A 231 -3.42 -18.64 -4.85
N GLU A 232 -2.50 -19.05 -5.70
CA GLU A 232 -2.58 -18.84 -7.14
C GLU A 232 -2.18 -20.11 -7.88
N LEU A 233 -3.03 -20.57 -8.80
CA LEU A 233 -2.75 -21.65 -9.73
C LEU A 233 -2.75 -21.06 -11.15
N ASN A 234 -1.71 -21.37 -11.91
CA ASN A 234 -1.52 -20.85 -13.25
C ASN A 234 -1.14 -21.97 -14.23
N TYR A 235 -1.77 -21.98 -15.40
CA TYR A 235 -1.44 -22.86 -16.52
C TYR A 235 -1.13 -22.03 -17.76
N LEU A 236 0.10 -22.16 -18.25
CA LEU A 236 0.59 -21.52 -19.46
C LEU A 236 0.75 -22.57 -20.58
N HIS A 237 0.32 -22.21 -21.78
CA HIS A 237 0.61 -22.91 -23.02
C HIS A 237 1.32 -21.96 -23.98
N ALA A 238 2.58 -22.22 -24.29
CA ALA A 238 3.42 -21.42 -25.19
C ALA A 238 3.45 -19.92 -24.83
N GLY A 239 3.41 -19.59 -23.54
CA GLY A 239 3.35 -18.20 -23.05
C GLY A 239 1.94 -17.61 -22.95
N PHE A 240 0.93 -18.27 -23.51
CA PHE A 240 -0.48 -17.90 -23.31
C PHE A 240 -0.98 -18.44 -21.97
N GLN A 241 -1.55 -17.58 -21.12
CA GLN A 241 -2.18 -17.97 -19.87
C GLN A 241 -3.55 -18.57 -20.15
N VAL A 242 -3.59 -19.89 -20.30
CA VAL A 242 -4.83 -20.62 -20.54
C VAL A 242 -5.77 -20.49 -19.35
N LEU A 243 -5.22 -20.57 -18.13
CA LEU A 243 -5.97 -20.50 -16.89
C LEU A 243 -5.13 -19.89 -15.78
N ASN A 244 -5.70 -18.92 -15.07
CA ASN A 244 -5.22 -18.46 -13.78
C ASN A 244 -6.38 -18.40 -12.80
N VAL A 245 -6.18 -19.01 -11.64
CA VAL A 245 -7.12 -18.97 -10.52
C VAL A 245 -6.39 -18.38 -9.34
N SER A 246 -6.88 -17.25 -8.83
CA SER A 246 -6.31 -16.57 -7.66
C SER A 246 -7.36 -16.45 -6.57
N TYR A 247 -6.99 -16.89 -5.37
CA TYR A 247 -7.78 -16.75 -4.15
C TYR A 247 -7.01 -15.83 -3.19
N LEU A 248 -7.64 -14.75 -2.78
CA LEU A 248 -7.09 -13.77 -1.86
C LEU A 248 -8.06 -13.57 -0.70
N LEU A 249 -7.59 -13.87 0.51
CA LEU A 249 -8.33 -13.63 1.76
C LEU A 249 -7.56 -12.64 2.61
N GLU A 250 -8.17 -11.49 2.85
CA GLU A 250 -7.60 -10.41 3.64
C GLU A 250 -8.41 -10.20 4.91
N ASN A 251 -7.69 -9.97 6.01
CA ASN A 251 -8.27 -9.63 7.29
C ASN A 251 -7.81 -8.24 7.69
N ASN A 252 -8.70 -7.43 8.26
CA ASN A 252 -8.45 -6.05 8.67
C ASN A 252 -8.06 -5.11 7.51
N VAL A 253 -8.69 -5.25 6.34
CA VAL A 253 -8.43 -4.36 5.19
C VAL A 253 -8.79 -2.92 5.57
N VAL A 254 -7.87 -1.98 5.36
CA VAL A 254 -8.15 -0.57 5.63
C VAL A 254 -9.01 -0.02 4.49
N ASN A 255 -10.22 0.46 4.80
CA ASN A 255 -11.09 1.13 3.85
C ASN A 255 -11.71 2.40 4.47
N GLU A 256 -12.05 3.37 3.64
CA GLU A 256 -12.68 4.61 4.08
C GLU A 256 -14.19 4.41 4.29
N VAL A 257 -14.69 4.87 5.44
CA VAL A 257 -16.11 4.90 5.76
C VAL A 257 -16.53 6.32 6.08
N VAL A 258 -17.70 6.67 5.58
CA VAL A 258 -18.26 8.02 5.65
C VAL A 258 -19.29 8.06 6.76
N TYR A 259 -19.07 8.90 7.76
CA TYR A 259 -19.97 9.14 8.88
C TYR A 259 -20.63 10.50 8.76
N GLN A 260 -21.93 10.61 8.98
CA GLN A 260 -22.61 11.91 9.02
C GLN A 260 -23.08 12.21 10.44
N ASN A 261 -22.77 13.42 10.92
CA ASN A 261 -23.33 13.92 12.17
C ASN A 261 -24.69 14.59 11.90
N ASP A 262 -25.77 14.03 12.41
CA ASP A 262 -27.13 14.50 12.13
C ASP A 262 -27.44 15.91 12.63
N GLN A 263 -26.73 16.40 13.65
CA GLN A 263 -26.96 17.72 14.24
C GLN A 263 -26.21 18.82 13.47
N THR A 264 -24.93 18.59 13.19
CA THR A 264 -24.05 19.57 12.51
C THR A 264 -24.09 19.46 10.99
N LYS A 265 -24.65 18.36 10.46
CA LYS A 265 -24.63 17.96 9.05
C LYS A 265 -23.23 17.77 8.46
N VAL A 266 -22.21 17.73 9.31
CA VAL A 266 -20.83 17.45 8.90
C VAL A 266 -20.69 15.97 8.58
N THR A 267 -20.14 15.70 7.41
CA THR A 267 -19.75 14.39 6.92
C THR A 267 -18.26 14.20 7.12
N THR A 268 -17.87 13.17 7.87
CA THR A 268 -16.48 12.83 8.19
C THR A 268 -16.11 11.50 7.56
N THR A 269 -15.14 11.51 6.65
CA THR A 269 -14.52 10.30 6.11
C THR A 269 -13.43 9.83 7.05
N ARG A 270 -13.49 8.56 7.49
CA ARG A 270 -12.52 7.96 8.39
C ARG A 270 -12.14 6.55 7.93
N PRO A 271 -10.85 6.19 7.90
CA PRO A 271 -10.43 4.84 7.59
C PRO A 271 -10.74 3.89 8.75
N MET A 272 -11.20 2.69 8.43
CA MET A 272 -11.42 1.60 9.38
C MET A 272 -10.95 0.26 8.82
N ASN A 273 -10.72 -0.70 9.71
CA ASN A 273 -10.44 -2.08 9.32
C ASN A 273 -11.76 -2.80 9.01
N LEU A 274 -11.89 -3.32 7.79
CA LEU A 274 -12.92 -4.29 7.42
C LEU A 274 -12.50 -5.68 7.92
N ASP A 275 -13.39 -6.41 8.56
CA ASP A 275 -13.04 -7.68 9.22
C ASP A 275 -12.48 -8.72 8.23
N GLN A 276 -13.18 -8.94 7.12
CA GLN A 276 -12.80 -9.92 6.11
C GLN A 276 -13.18 -9.46 4.69
N VAL A 277 -12.21 -9.57 3.78
CA VAL A 277 -12.41 -9.39 2.34
C VAL A 277 -11.89 -10.63 1.63
N LEU A 278 -12.75 -11.26 0.84
CA LEU A 278 -12.44 -12.41 0.01
C LEU A 278 -12.54 -11.99 -1.46
N THR A 279 -11.52 -12.32 -2.24
CA THR A 279 -11.52 -12.17 -3.69
C THR A 279 -11.13 -13.50 -4.34
N LEU A 280 -11.96 -14.00 -5.25
CA LEU A 280 -11.65 -15.11 -6.14
C LEU A 280 -11.62 -14.58 -7.57
N THR A 281 -10.50 -14.75 -8.26
CA THR A 281 -10.30 -14.27 -9.62
C THR A 281 -9.98 -15.43 -10.54
N LEU A 282 -10.61 -15.43 -11.71
CA LEU A 282 -10.37 -16.35 -12.81
C LEU A 282 -9.97 -15.53 -14.03
N THR A 283 -8.78 -15.74 -14.59
CA THR A 283 -8.36 -15.07 -15.84
C THR A 283 -7.80 -16.04 -16.86
N SER A 284 -7.88 -15.64 -18.11
CA SER A 284 -7.23 -16.26 -19.26
C SER A 284 -6.78 -15.16 -20.20
N GLY A 285 -5.61 -15.27 -20.80
CA GLY A 285 -5.11 -14.23 -21.69
C GLY A 285 -3.67 -14.40 -22.08
N GLY A 286 -3.26 -13.61 -23.06
CA GLY A 286 -1.88 -13.59 -23.53
C GLY A 286 -1.78 -13.06 -24.95
N HIS A 287 -0.54 -13.04 -25.40
CA HIS A 287 -0.19 -12.63 -26.75
C HIS A 287 -0.41 -13.77 -27.74
N THR A 288 -1.04 -13.47 -28.87
CA THR A 288 -1.18 -14.38 -30.01
C THR A 288 -0.99 -13.63 -31.32
N ASP A 289 -0.15 -14.15 -32.20
CA ASP A 289 -0.08 -13.70 -33.59
C ASP A 289 -1.15 -14.41 -34.42
N LEU A 290 -2.17 -13.69 -34.89
CA LEU A 290 -3.13 -14.23 -35.86
C LEU A 290 -2.55 -14.31 -37.27
N ALA A 291 -1.64 -13.39 -37.60
CA ALA A 291 -0.86 -13.39 -38.82
C ALA A 291 0.46 -12.64 -38.58
N LYS A 292 1.44 -12.78 -39.47
CA LYS A 292 2.72 -12.04 -39.38
C LYS A 292 2.57 -10.52 -39.33
N TRP A 293 1.43 -10.00 -39.81
CA TRP A 293 1.09 -8.58 -39.82
C TRP A 293 0.09 -8.21 -38.71
N TRP A 294 -0.31 -9.14 -37.85
CA TRP A 294 -1.34 -8.93 -36.84
C TRP A 294 -1.06 -9.70 -35.55
N GLY A 295 -0.62 -8.96 -34.52
CA GLY A 295 -0.49 -9.43 -33.15
C GLY A 295 -1.67 -8.99 -32.29
N MET A 296 -2.05 -9.83 -31.32
CA MET A 296 -3.13 -9.54 -30.39
C MET A 296 -2.76 -9.88 -28.95
N ASP A 297 -3.06 -8.98 -28.03
CA ASP A 297 -2.97 -9.17 -26.59
C ASP A 297 -4.38 -9.13 -26.02
N ASN A 298 -4.88 -10.31 -25.62
CA ASN A 298 -6.23 -10.45 -25.10
C ASN A 298 -6.17 -10.91 -23.66
N GLN A 299 -7.06 -10.40 -22.82
CA GLN A 299 -7.27 -10.92 -21.49
C GLN A 299 -8.76 -10.90 -21.19
N VAL A 300 -9.26 -12.02 -20.67
CA VAL A 300 -10.63 -12.14 -20.17
C VAL A 300 -10.57 -12.64 -18.73
N GLY A 301 -11.51 -12.21 -17.92
CA GLY A 301 -11.57 -12.65 -16.55
C GLY A 301 -12.90 -12.37 -15.87
N ALA A 302 -13.09 -13.06 -14.76
CA ALA A 302 -14.17 -12.84 -13.82
C ALA A 302 -13.60 -12.77 -12.41
N ALA A 303 -14.22 -11.95 -11.56
CA ALA A 303 -13.88 -11.85 -10.16
C ALA A 303 -15.14 -11.95 -9.30
N TYR A 304 -15.07 -12.76 -8.25
CA TYR A 304 -16.03 -12.77 -7.16
C TYR A 304 -15.41 -12.10 -5.95
N GLY A 305 -16.09 -11.11 -5.39
CA GLY A 305 -15.68 -10.40 -4.19
C GLY A 305 -16.74 -10.55 -3.09
N GLU A 306 -16.30 -10.80 -1.88
CA GLU A 306 -17.13 -10.81 -0.68
C GLU A 306 -16.48 -9.97 0.43
N VAL A 307 -17.26 -9.09 1.02
CA VAL A 307 -16.86 -8.29 2.19
C VAL A 307 -17.78 -8.64 3.33
N GLN A 308 -17.19 -8.97 4.49
CA GLN A 308 -17.89 -9.15 5.76
C GLN A 308 -17.25 -8.22 6.78
N THR A 309 -18.06 -7.35 7.39
CA THR A 309 -17.58 -6.40 8.40
C THR A 309 -18.72 -5.91 9.29
N LEU A 310 -18.39 -5.33 10.43
CA LEU A 310 -19.31 -4.50 11.21
C LEU A 310 -19.14 -3.01 10.86
N VAL A 311 -20.23 -2.30 10.59
CA VAL A 311 -20.26 -0.83 10.48
C VAL A 311 -21.30 -0.31 11.48
N ASP A 312 -20.89 0.53 12.42
CA ASP A 312 -21.74 1.06 13.50
C ASP A 312 -22.54 -0.01 14.27
N GLY A 313 -21.90 -1.16 14.49
CA GLY A 313 -22.50 -2.30 15.19
C GLY A 313 -23.46 -3.15 14.35
N GLN A 314 -23.70 -2.78 13.08
CA GLN A 314 -24.50 -3.56 12.15
C GLN A 314 -23.60 -4.43 11.26
N ALA A 315 -23.98 -5.70 11.09
CA ALA A 315 -23.30 -6.59 10.17
C ALA A 315 -23.59 -6.19 8.72
N VAL A 316 -22.53 -5.91 7.98
CA VAL A 316 -22.55 -5.61 6.55
C VAL A 316 -21.91 -6.76 5.81
N GLN A 317 -22.67 -7.36 4.90
CA GLN A 317 -22.19 -8.39 3.98
C GLN A 317 -22.49 -7.97 2.55
N LEU A 318 -21.45 -7.79 1.75
CA LEU A 318 -21.55 -7.39 0.35
C LEU A 318 -20.92 -8.47 -0.52
N ARG A 319 -21.60 -8.83 -1.60
CA ARG A 319 -21.12 -9.80 -2.59
C ARG A 319 -21.24 -9.19 -3.97
N ARG A 320 -20.20 -9.35 -4.78
CA ARG A 320 -20.17 -8.84 -6.15
C ARG A 320 -19.51 -9.87 -7.06
N VAL A 321 -20.05 -9.99 -8.26
CA VAL A 321 -19.37 -10.61 -9.39
C VAL A 321 -19.08 -9.49 -10.38
N GLY A 322 -17.89 -9.50 -10.96
CA GLY A 322 -17.52 -8.62 -12.05
C GLY A 322 -16.81 -9.38 -13.15
N ALA A 323 -16.82 -8.84 -14.36
CA ALA A 323 -16.11 -9.36 -15.50
C ALA A 323 -15.21 -8.28 -16.12
N LEU A 324 -14.07 -8.70 -16.64
CA LEU A 324 -13.14 -7.85 -17.37
C LEU A 324 -12.82 -8.52 -18.70
N ALA A 325 -12.82 -7.76 -19.78
CA ALA A 325 -12.21 -8.19 -21.03
C ALA A 325 -11.40 -7.03 -21.63
N THR A 326 -10.16 -7.28 -21.99
CA THR A 326 -9.31 -6.36 -22.72
C THR A 326 -8.81 -7.03 -23.99
N SER A 327 -8.73 -6.26 -25.08
CA SER A 327 -8.18 -6.72 -26.35
C SER A 327 -7.42 -5.58 -27.00
N ASN A 328 -6.13 -5.80 -27.21
CA ASN A 328 -5.26 -4.88 -27.93
C ASN A 328 -4.74 -5.57 -29.19
N HIS A 329 -4.82 -4.88 -30.33
CA HIS A 329 -4.41 -5.38 -31.63
C HIS A 329 -3.32 -4.47 -32.19
N THR A 330 -2.23 -5.06 -32.67
CA THR A 330 -1.17 -4.36 -33.39
C THR A 330 -1.08 -4.90 -34.81
N PHE A 331 -1.30 -4.03 -35.79
CA PHE A 331 -1.20 -4.32 -37.21
C PHE A 331 0.08 -3.74 -37.80
N THR A 332 0.96 -4.58 -38.33
CA THR A 332 2.17 -4.15 -39.04
C THR A 332 1.89 -4.07 -40.54
N LEU A 333 1.84 -2.85 -41.06
CA LEU A 333 1.55 -2.54 -42.46
C LEU A 333 2.84 -2.43 -43.29
N PRO A 334 2.76 -2.49 -44.63
CA PRO A 334 3.91 -2.26 -45.50
C PRO A 334 4.61 -0.92 -45.19
N ARG A 335 5.92 -0.85 -45.45
CA ARG A 335 6.77 0.31 -45.12
C ARG A 335 6.93 0.57 -43.60
N HIS A 336 6.78 -0.47 -42.78
CA HIS A 336 6.99 -0.43 -41.33
C HIS A 336 6.01 0.50 -40.57
N TYR A 337 4.85 0.81 -41.15
CA TYR A 337 3.79 1.47 -40.40
C TYR A 337 3.15 0.50 -39.40
N GLN A 338 2.75 1.00 -38.24
CA GLN A 338 2.03 0.23 -37.24
C GLN A 338 0.72 0.93 -36.89
N LEU A 339 -0.38 0.18 -36.87
CA LEU A 339 -1.68 0.62 -36.37
C LEU A 339 -2.01 -0.17 -35.11
N GLN A 340 -2.41 0.52 -34.04
CA GLN A 340 -2.81 -0.09 -32.78
C GLN A 340 -4.28 0.23 -32.49
N VAL A 341 -5.05 -0.78 -32.11
CA VAL A 341 -6.47 -0.65 -31.74
C VAL A 341 -6.70 -1.43 -30.46
N GLY A 342 -7.27 -0.77 -29.45
CA GLY A 342 -7.53 -1.36 -28.14
C GLY A 342 -8.97 -1.17 -27.70
N GLY A 343 -9.47 -2.11 -26.91
CA GLY A 343 -10.78 -2.04 -26.28
C GLY A 343 -10.76 -2.70 -24.91
N GLU A 344 -11.54 -2.15 -23.99
CA GLU A 344 -11.72 -2.66 -22.64
C GLU A 344 -13.21 -2.72 -22.32
N TYR A 345 -13.62 -3.76 -21.61
CA TYR A 345 -14.97 -3.98 -21.11
C TYR A 345 -14.93 -4.30 -19.63
N TYR A 346 -15.73 -3.59 -18.85
CA TYR A 346 -15.92 -3.78 -17.42
C TYR A 346 -17.40 -4.07 -17.18
N GLY A 347 -17.69 -5.25 -16.63
CA GLY A 347 -19.05 -5.76 -16.37
C GLY A 347 -19.33 -6.03 -14.90
#